data_AF-A0A075NXK6-F1
#
_entry.id   AF-A0A075NXK6-F1
#
_cell.length_a   1.000
_cell.length_b   1.000
_cell.length_c   1.000
_cell.angle_alpha   90.00
_cell.angle_beta   90.00
_cell.angle_gamma   90.00
#
_symmetry.space_group_name_H-M   'P 1'
#
loop_
_entity.id
_entity.type
_entity.pdbx_description
1 polymer ?
#
loop_
_entity_poly.entity_id
_entity_poly.type
_entity_poly.pdbx_seq_one_letter_code
_entity_poly.pdbx_strand_id
1 'polypeptide(L)'
;MNKVVISILSILLLLTNVFWFYQSLDNGVSLTYMEASLETQTKISEQLFVLTNAQLIGKSVNEVNNIVPLDTYGSRPFIKDDCLYYGSVCLIVGTNGTIQGFK
;
A
#
# COMPACT_ATOMS: atom_id res chain seq x y z
N MET A 1 -52.94 -20.78 14.50
CA MET A 1 -52.38 -19.65 13.71
C MET A 1 -51.15 -19.03 14.37
N ASN A 2 -51.17 -18.66 15.66
CA ASN A 2 -50.04 -17.98 16.31
C ASN A 2 -48.69 -18.73 16.30
N LYS A 3 -48.67 -20.06 16.45
CA LYS A 3 -47.39 -20.83 16.54
C LYS A 3 -46.56 -20.78 15.25
N VAL A 4 -47.22 -20.82 14.09
CA VAL A 4 -46.55 -20.76 12.78
C VAL A 4 -45.99 -19.36 12.55
N VAL A 5 -46.78 -18.32 12.87
CA VAL A 5 -46.34 -16.92 12.78
C VAL A 5 -45.16 -16.65 13.71
N ILE A 6 -45.21 -17.14 14.95
CA ILE A 6 -44.10 -17.02 15.91
C ILE A 6 -42.86 -17.73 15.38
N SER A 7 -42.99 -18.94 14.83
CA SER A 7 -41.84 -19.68 14.28
C SER A 7 -41.21 -18.94 13.09
N ILE A 8 -42.03 -18.40 12.19
CA ILE A 8 -41.57 -17.61 11.05
C ILE A 8 -40.84 -16.34 11.54
N LEU A 9 -41.41 -15.63 12.50
CA LEU A 9 -40.79 -14.44 13.09
C LEU A 9 -39.48 -14.76 13.79
N SER A 10 -39.39 -15.88 14.51
CA SER A 10 -38.14 -16.32 15.14
C SER A 10 -37.07 -16.65 14.10
N ILE A 11 -37.42 -17.31 13.00
CA ILE A 11 -36.47 -17.61 11.91
C ILE A 11 -36.01 -16.31 11.25
N LEU A 12 -36.93 -15.40 10.92
CA LEU A 12 -36.60 -14.09 10.36
C LEU A 12 -35.69 -13.29 11.29
N LEU A 13 -35.96 -13.31 12.59
CA LEU A 13 -35.12 -12.65 13.58
C LEU A 13 -33.69 -13.21 13.57
N LEU A 14 -33.55 -14.54 13.60
CA LEU A 14 -32.24 -15.19 13.56
C LEU A 14 -31.48 -14.86 12.27
N LEU A 15 -32.14 -14.98 11.11
CA LEU A 15 -31.54 -14.67 9.81
C LEU A 15 -31.09 -13.22 9.71
N THR A 16 -31.91 -12.28 10.20
CA THR A 16 -31.57 -10.84 10.16
C THR A 16 -30.37 -10.54 11.05
N ASN A 17 -30.29 -11.15 12.24
CA ASN A 17 -29.15 -10.96 13.13
C ASN A 17 -27.86 -11.58 12.56
N VAL A 18 -27.94 -12.77 11.99
CA VAL A 18 -26.79 -13.42 11.33
C VAL A 18 -26.31 -12.60 10.13
N PHE A 19 -27.24 -12.05 9.34
CA PHE A 19 -26.91 -11.17 8.22
C PHE A 19 -26.14 -9.93 8.68
N TRP A 20 -26.64 -9.21 9.69
CA TRP A 20 -25.96 -8.03 10.22
C TRP A 20 -24.60 -8.37 10.82
N PHE A 21 -24.49 -9.48 11.54
CA PHE A 21 -23.21 -9.94 12.09
C PHE A 21 -22.19 -10.22 10.98
N TYR A 22 -22.59 -10.94 9.93
CA TYR A 22 -21.73 -11.19 8.77
C TYR A 22 -21.32 -9.89 8.08
N GLN A 23 -22.27 -8.99 7.83
CA GLN A 23 -21.99 -7.70 7.18
C GLN A 23 -21.04 -6.83 8.00
N SER A 24 -21.16 -6.82 9.33
CA SER A 24 -20.25 -6.09 10.20
C SER A 24 -18.82 -6.65 10.14
N LEU A 25 -18.65 -7.98 10.09
CA LEU A 25 -17.35 -8.59 9.92
C LEU A 25 -16.74 -8.27 8.54
N ASP A 26 -17.52 -8.41 7.48
CA ASP A 26 -17.09 -8.13 6.10
C ASP A 26 -16.69 -6.66 5.92
N ASN A 27 -17.49 -5.74 6.46
CA ASN A 27 -17.17 -4.31 6.47
C ASN A 27 -15.89 -4.03 7.26
N GLY A 28 -15.72 -4.65 8.43
CA GLY A 28 -14.52 -4.48 9.25
C GLY A 28 -13.26 -4.93 8.52
N VAL A 29 -13.29 -6.11 7.92
CA VAL A 29 -12.19 -6.65 7.12
C VAL A 29 -11.88 -5.75 5.92
N SER A 30 -12.92 -5.34 5.18
CA SER A 30 -12.77 -4.45 4.03
C SER A 30 -12.15 -3.10 4.40
N LEU A 31 -12.56 -2.52 5.54
CA LEU A 31 -11.98 -1.27 6.05
C LEU A 31 -10.51 -1.45 6.41
N THR A 32 -10.13 -2.53 7.09
CA THR A 32 -8.72 -2.80 7.42
C THR A 32 -7.85 -2.93 6.17
N TYR A 33 -8.31 -3.64 5.14
CA TYR A 33 -7.58 -3.74 3.88
C TYR A 33 -7.51 -2.39 3.14
N MET A 34 -8.60 -1.62 3.17
CA MET A 34 -8.63 -0.29 2.58
C MET A 34 -7.62 0.64 3.26
N GLU A 35 -7.60 0.68 4.59
CA GLU A 35 -6.64 1.47 5.37
C GLU A 35 -5.20 1.07 5.07
N ALA A 36 -4.88 -0.22 5.05
CA ALA A 36 -3.54 -0.71 4.71
C ALA A 36 -3.12 -0.31 3.28
N SER A 37 -4.06 -0.35 2.33
CA SER A 37 -3.81 0.08 0.94
C SER A 37 -3.54 1.58 0.85
N LEU A 38 -4.31 2.40 1.60
CA LEU A 38 -4.17 3.85 1.64
C LEU A 38 -2.85 4.27 2.30
N GLU A 39 -2.47 3.62 3.40
CA GLU A 39 -1.19 3.87 4.06
C GLU A 39 -0.01 3.57 3.10
N THR A 40 -0.09 2.44 2.40
CA THR A 40 0.92 2.06 1.40
C THR A 40 1.01 3.10 0.28
N GLN A 41 -0.12 3.52 -0.27
CA GLN A 41 -0.16 4.52 -1.34
C GLN A 41 0.37 5.89 -0.89
N THR A 42 0.07 6.27 0.36
CA THR A 42 0.56 7.51 0.96
C THR A 42 2.09 7.49 1.06
N LYS A 43 2.66 6.42 1.61
CA LYS A 43 4.11 6.25 1.73
C LYS A 43 4.82 6.22 0.38
N ILE A 44 4.25 5.58 -0.63
CA ILE A 44 4.79 5.60 -2.01
C ILE A 44 4.80 7.02 -2.57
N SER A 45 3.73 7.77 -2.35
CA SER A 45 3.60 9.15 -2.84
C SER A 45 4.60 10.08 -2.14
N GLU A 46 4.78 9.94 -0.83
CA GLU A 46 5.78 10.68 -0.06
C GLU A 46 7.20 10.36 -0.55
N GLN A 47 7.53 9.07 -0.72
CA GLN A 47 8.82 8.65 -1.25
C GLN A 47 9.08 9.26 -2.64
N LEU A 48 8.08 9.18 -3.54
CA LEU A 48 8.21 9.72 -4.89
C LEU A 48 8.41 11.24 -4.88
N PHE A 49 7.70 11.95 -4.01
CA PHE A 49 7.87 13.40 -3.84
C PHE A 49 9.28 13.76 -3.38
N VAL A 50 9.84 13.04 -2.39
CA VAL A 50 11.21 13.28 -1.92
C VAL A 50 12.23 13.00 -3.03
N LEU A 51 12.10 11.87 -3.72
CA LEU A 51 13.04 11.45 -4.76
C LEU A 51 13.01 12.36 -5.99
N THR A 52 11.83 12.81 -6.42
CA THR A 52 11.69 13.70 -7.57
C THR A 52 12.24 15.10 -7.29
N ASN A 53 12.06 15.61 -6.06
CA ASN A 53 12.62 16.91 -5.66
C ASN A 53 14.14 16.87 -5.42
N ALA A 54 14.73 15.69 -5.20
CA ALA A 54 16.17 15.54 -4.94
C ALA A 54 17.06 15.66 -6.20
N GLN A 55 16.49 15.96 -7.38
CA GLN A 55 17.22 16.17 -8.64
C GLN A 55 18.19 15.03 -8.97
N LEU A 56 17.70 13.79 -8.92
CA LEU A 56 18.54 12.58 -9.00
C LEU A 56 18.97 12.21 -10.42
N ILE A 57 18.28 12.69 -11.45
CA ILE A 57 18.57 12.36 -12.86
C ILE A 57 20.00 12.79 -13.22
N GLY A 58 20.76 11.88 -13.82
CA GLY A 58 22.16 12.09 -14.21
C GLY A 58 23.18 11.87 -13.10
N LYS A 59 22.75 11.71 -11.82
CA LYS A 59 23.65 11.36 -10.72
C LYS A 59 23.98 9.88 -10.73
N SER A 60 25.16 9.53 -10.24
CA SER A 60 25.55 8.15 -10.01
C SER A 60 24.79 7.54 -8.81
N VAL A 61 24.63 6.23 -8.80
CA VAL A 61 24.00 5.50 -7.67
C VAL A 61 24.65 5.84 -6.32
N ASN A 62 25.98 6.00 -6.27
CA ASN A 62 26.69 6.34 -5.05
C ASN A 62 26.36 7.75 -4.54
N GLU A 63 26.21 8.72 -5.44
CA GLU A 63 25.78 10.07 -5.07
C GLU A 63 24.34 10.08 -4.57
N VAL A 64 23.47 9.31 -5.21
CA VAL A 64 22.06 9.18 -4.82
C VAL A 64 21.95 8.60 -3.40
N ASN A 65 22.73 7.56 -3.07
CA ASN A 65 22.80 6.99 -1.73
C ASN A 65 23.30 7.98 -0.65
N ASN A 66 24.06 9.00 -1.03
CA ASN A 66 24.48 10.05 -0.09
C ASN A 66 23.41 11.12 0.12
N ILE A 67 22.56 11.38 -0.88
CA ILE A 67 21.48 12.36 -0.81
C ILE A 67 20.27 11.78 -0.09
N VAL A 68 19.88 10.56 -0.46
CA VAL A 68 18.75 9.84 0.11
C VAL A 68 19.24 8.45 0.53
N PRO A 69 19.72 8.29 1.77
CA PRO A 69 20.34 7.03 2.21
C PRO A 69 19.34 5.94 2.57
N LEU A 70 18.10 6.32 2.91
CA LEU A 70 17.05 5.43 3.38
C LEU A 70 15.74 5.73 2.66
N ASP A 71 14.90 4.71 2.54
CA ASP A 71 13.52 4.88 2.10
C ASP A 71 12.59 5.32 3.26
N THR A 72 11.31 5.52 2.94
CA THR A 72 10.25 5.95 3.87
C THR A 72 9.98 4.92 4.97
N TYR A 73 10.46 3.68 4.81
CA TYR A 73 10.39 2.62 5.82
C TYR A 73 11.69 2.51 6.63
N GLY A 74 12.67 3.39 6.41
CA GLY A 74 13.98 3.36 7.07
C GLY A 74 14.90 2.25 6.58
N SER A 75 14.60 1.64 5.43
CA SER A 75 15.41 0.59 4.82
C SER A 75 16.41 1.16 3.82
N ARG A 76 17.55 0.49 3.66
CA ARG A 76 18.53 0.88 2.64
C ARG A 76 18.02 0.50 1.25
N PRO A 77 18.21 1.37 0.26
CA PRO A 77 17.86 1.06 -1.11
C PRO A 77 18.73 -0.07 -1.67
N PHE A 78 18.17 -0.86 -2.58
CA PHE A 78 18.86 -2.01 -3.17
C PHE A 78 18.68 -2.02 -4.69
N ILE A 79 19.65 -2.60 -5.40
CA ILE A 79 19.62 -2.69 -6.85
C ILE A 79 19.10 -4.05 -7.28
N LYS A 80 18.13 -4.06 -8.19
CA LYS A 80 17.62 -5.28 -8.84
C LYS A 80 17.02 -4.90 -10.20
N ASP A 81 17.20 -5.73 -11.23
CA ASP A 81 16.55 -5.57 -12.55
C ASP A 81 16.70 -4.15 -13.14
N ASP A 82 17.92 -3.60 -13.13
CA ASP A 82 18.26 -2.23 -13.58
C ASP A 82 17.51 -1.10 -12.84
N CYS A 83 16.96 -1.40 -11.66
CA CYS A 83 16.29 -0.46 -10.77
C CYS A 83 17.05 -0.34 -9.44
N LEU A 84 17.25 0.88 -8.96
CA LEU A 84 17.58 1.16 -7.56
C LEU A 84 16.26 1.41 -6.82
N TYR A 85 15.87 0.46 -5.98
CA TYR A 85 14.60 0.47 -5.26
C TYR A 85 14.68 1.24 -3.96
N TYR A 86 13.73 2.17 -3.78
CA TYR A 86 13.44 2.85 -2.53
C TYR A 86 12.01 2.50 -2.11
N GLY A 87 11.87 1.55 -1.20
CA GLY A 87 10.58 0.92 -0.92
C GLY A 87 9.97 0.32 -2.19
N SER A 88 8.85 0.89 -2.65
CA SER A 88 8.17 0.45 -3.89
C SER A 88 8.46 1.31 -5.12
N VAL A 89 9.32 2.33 -5.01
CA VAL A 89 9.67 3.22 -6.13
C VAL A 89 10.96 2.73 -6.79
N CYS A 90 10.97 2.58 -8.12
CA CYS A 90 12.16 2.25 -8.88
C CYS A 90 12.81 3.52 -9.46
N LEU A 91 14.10 3.72 -9.17
CA LEU A 91 14.94 4.63 -9.95
C LEU A 91 15.62 3.83 -11.05
N ILE A 92 15.39 4.21 -12.31
CA ILE A 92 15.95 3.50 -13.46
C ILE A 92 17.45 3.79 -13.53
N VAL A 93 18.27 2.75 -13.44
CA VAL A 93 19.72 2.84 -13.52
C VAL A 93 20.16 2.52 -14.95
N GLY A 94 20.81 3.49 -15.60
CA GLY A 94 21.40 3.32 -16.91
C GLY A 94 22.64 2.41 -16.89
N THR A 95 23.08 1.98 -18.07
CA THR A 95 24.28 1.15 -18.25
C THR A 95 25.57 1.81 -17.75
N ASN A 96 25.59 3.12 -17.62
CA ASN A 96 26.66 3.92 -17.05
C ASN A 96 26.59 4.09 -15.52
N GLY A 97 25.62 3.45 -14.85
CA GLY A 97 25.41 3.55 -13.41
C GLY A 97 24.79 4.87 -12.96
N THR A 98 24.19 5.63 -13.88
CA THR A 98 23.49 6.90 -13.58
C THR A 98 21.98 6.72 -13.59
N ILE A 99 21.27 7.54 -12.81
CA ILE A 99 19.80 7.53 -12.80
C ILE A 99 19.26 8.20 -14.07
N GLN A 100 18.40 7.49 -14.80
CA GLN A 100 17.80 7.97 -16.05
C GLN A 100 16.31 8.34 -15.90
N GLY A 101 15.64 7.89 -14.84
CA GLY A 101 14.23 8.17 -14.62
C GLY A 101 13.66 7.49 -13.37
N PHE A 102 12.34 7.58 -13.24
CA PHE A 102 11.56 7.05 -12.12
C PHE A 102 10.44 6.14 -12.68
N LYS A 103 10.16 5.04 -11.99
CA LYS A 103 9.09 4.09 -12.32
C LYS A 103 8.35 3.64 -11.07
#